data_AF-A0A9W8ALC7-F1
#
_entry.id   AF-A0A9W8ALC7-F1
#
_cell.length_a   1.000
_cell.length_b   1.000
_cell.length_c   1.000
_cell.angle_alpha   90.00
_cell.angle_beta   90.00
_cell.angle_gamma   90.00
#
_symmetry.space_group_name_H-M   'P 1'
#
loop_
_entity.id
_entity.type
_entity.pdbx_description
1 polymer ?
#
loop_
_entity_poly.entity_id
_entity_poly.type
_entity_poly.pdbx_seq_one_letter_code
_entity_poly.pdbx_strand_id
1 'polypeptide(L)'
;MSESDPVLRRAILYPFAISLAVAALLLTAYFAYLGSRNPFFARRSVPLTVTGSLASLICLLSASVYFVEFGPCFVIGIAAVLFANVVLVIPVARTIYILLLARQAHDLAQRIAWGDSTLTTEPGRHSVDAKKQRTVWRRPWYTFSQQSLQRQLLCVCLVVVVVSVILYSGYVLTLEYYSPLDRPPFCPLGWFSYYITAITVVILVILYPVCFYFMWHLVDGYGIRNELVIYWVGALLLETTIRAVRYAGLSQFVTFLTNFMVNLLRHLWFISLFIVVPLWKLRRYDQRCTQVYTAPATPATLFQIINHPQQFFEFREYCTSLYCGELVSFLMDYQRLKVQVQCYVRRRDTLTCSDVDSGIQAIGVESNNSSEPPLLLTRNELTGSPSNSVSSPYHTIAPFITDAALSPEVLTMSSSFLSHGPVTPYKDHTQPMLQPTSPMCSLQTKTSSSTSLFTPLDLQRLPSTSADIWYSLVQECPYPTSIQDLWPSSPDDAAPIALLAAYQQIVHKYFSSDSLFEMNIEPCISSKVRIKAQDDQLTIGMFEEAQDAVVGLLIEDTLTRYQVLHRPTECTA
;
A
#
# COMPACT_ATOMS: atom_id res chain seq x y z
N MET A 1 30.83 40.63 29.46
CA MET A 1 30.18 39.49 30.12
C MET A 1 31.28 38.69 30.76
N SER A 2 31.25 38.54 32.09
CA SER A 2 32.26 37.75 32.80
C SER A 2 32.32 36.35 32.20
N GLU A 3 33.46 35.68 32.33
CA GLU A 3 33.56 34.23 32.18
C GLU A 3 32.48 33.60 33.08
N SER A 4 31.27 33.47 32.56
CA SER A 4 30.18 32.78 33.20
C SER A 4 30.71 31.37 33.46
N ASP A 5 30.79 31.03 34.74
CA ASP A 5 31.53 29.90 35.26
C ASP A 5 31.29 28.65 34.41
N PRO A 6 32.31 28.04 33.77
CA PRO A 6 32.15 26.80 33.02
C PRO A 6 31.48 25.71 33.86
N VAL A 7 31.61 25.79 35.19
CA VAL A 7 30.91 24.95 36.16
C VAL A 7 29.39 25.09 36.04
N LEU A 8 28.86 26.31 35.96
CA LEU A 8 27.42 26.55 35.85
C LEU A 8 26.87 26.02 34.52
N ARG A 9 27.61 26.19 33.42
CA ARG A 9 27.22 25.64 32.10
C ARG A 9 27.16 24.12 32.12
N ARG A 10 28.15 23.46 32.72
CA ARG A 10 28.17 22.00 32.93
C ARG A 10 26.99 21.53 33.77
N ALA A 11 26.73 22.22 34.88
CA ALA A 11 25.68 21.86 35.83
C ALA A 11 24.28 21.93 35.22
N ILE A 12 24.05 22.78 34.20
CA ILE A 12 22.74 22.93 33.57
C ILE A 12 22.62 22.09 32.30
N LEU A 13 23.59 22.19 31.39
CA LEU A 13 23.45 21.63 30.05
C LEU A 13 23.63 20.11 30.00
N TYR A 14 24.51 19.54 30.82
CA TYR A 14 24.68 18.08 30.82
C TYR A 14 23.45 17.35 31.32
N PRO A 15 22.87 17.68 32.50
CA PRO A 15 21.64 17.05 32.92
C PRO A 15 20.52 17.22 31.89
N PHE A 16 20.37 18.43 31.32
CA PHE A 16 19.36 18.68 30.29
C PHE A 16 19.55 17.82 29.04
N ALA A 17 20.76 17.80 28.46
CA ALA A 17 21.07 17.02 27.27
C ALA A 17 20.93 15.51 27.53
N ILE A 18 21.35 15.03 28.70
CA ILE A 18 21.20 13.63 29.11
C ILE A 18 19.73 13.26 29.28
N SER A 19 18.94 14.06 30.02
CA SER A 19 17.51 13.81 30.21
C SER A 19 16.76 13.76 28.87
N LEU A 20 17.07 14.69 27.97
CA LEU A 20 16.50 14.70 26.63
C LEU A 20 16.94 13.48 25.80
N ALA A 21 18.21 13.07 25.91
CA ALA A 21 18.71 11.88 25.24
C ALA A 21 18.01 10.60 25.73
N VAL A 22 17.83 10.45 27.04
CA VAL A 22 17.10 9.32 27.61
C VAL A 22 15.65 9.32 27.10
N ALA A 23 14.96 10.47 27.14
CA ALA A 23 13.60 10.58 26.63
C ALA A 23 13.50 10.23 25.14
N ALA A 24 14.43 10.73 24.31
CA ALA A 24 14.50 10.45 22.88
C ALA A 24 14.76 8.96 22.60
N LEU A 25 15.64 8.31 23.36
CA LEU A 25 15.93 6.89 23.24
C LEU A 25 14.72 6.04 23.63
N LEU A 26 14.07 6.34 24.75
CA LEU A 26 12.86 5.64 25.19
C LEU A 26 11.73 5.77 24.16
N LEU A 27 11.52 6.98 23.62
CA LEU A 27 10.51 7.22 22.59
C LEU A 27 10.85 6.50 21.28
N THR A 28 12.12 6.48 20.88
CA THR A 28 12.57 5.76 19.67
C THR A 28 12.44 4.25 19.85
N ALA A 29 12.77 3.72 21.02
CA ALA A 29 12.61 2.30 21.35
C ALA A 29 11.13 1.90 21.38
N TYR A 30 10.27 2.73 21.97
CA TYR A 30 8.82 2.51 21.97
C TYR A 30 8.25 2.52 20.55
N PHE A 31 8.67 3.46 19.70
CA PHE A 31 8.30 3.50 18.29
C PHE A 31 8.78 2.26 17.53
N ALA A 32 10.01 1.79 17.76
CA ALA A 32 10.52 0.57 17.14
C ALA A 32 9.75 -0.68 17.58
N TYR A 33 9.42 -0.75 18.88
CA TYR A 33 8.63 -1.84 19.44
C TYR A 33 7.23 -1.90 18.80
N LEU A 34 6.50 -0.79 18.81
CA LEU A 34 5.19 -0.73 18.15
C LEU A 34 5.30 -0.94 16.63
N GLY A 35 6.37 -0.41 16.03
CA GLY A 35 6.65 -0.51 14.61
C GLY A 35 6.82 -1.94 14.10
N SER A 36 7.32 -2.84 14.95
CA SER A 36 7.47 -4.25 14.60
C SER A 36 6.19 -5.07 14.74
N ARG A 37 5.22 -4.59 15.53
CA ARG A 37 3.95 -5.29 15.79
C ARG A 37 2.76 -4.78 15.02
N ASN A 38 2.77 -3.50 14.61
CA ASN A 38 1.61 -2.87 13.99
C ASN A 38 1.80 -2.68 12.48
N PRO A 39 0.90 -3.22 11.63
CA PRO A 39 0.99 -3.10 10.17
C PRO A 39 0.94 -1.65 9.68
N PHE A 40 0.36 -0.72 10.44
CA PHE A 40 0.35 0.71 10.13
C PHE A 40 1.76 1.28 9.93
N PHE A 41 2.74 0.79 10.70
CA PHE A 41 4.12 1.29 10.64
C PHE A 41 4.99 0.58 9.61
N ALA A 42 4.58 -0.57 9.07
CA ALA A 42 5.33 -1.31 8.07
C ALA A 42 5.65 -0.44 6.83
N ARG A 43 4.73 0.46 6.49
CA ARG A 43 4.86 1.41 5.36
C ARG A 43 5.70 2.65 5.67
N ARG A 44 5.98 2.92 6.96
CA ARG A 44 6.71 4.12 7.43
C ARG A 44 8.22 3.87 7.62
N SER A 45 8.76 2.77 7.10
CA SER A 45 10.19 2.44 7.15
C SER A 45 10.80 2.66 8.54
N VAL A 46 10.36 1.86 9.52
CA VAL A 46 10.80 1.95 10.93
C VAL A 46 12.33 1.99 11.08
N PRO A 47 13.13 1.15 10.38
CA PRO A 47 14.58 1.17 10.53
C PRO A 47 15.21 2.53 10.16
N LEU A 48 14.78 3.13 9.04
CA LEU A 48 15.28 4.44 8.61
C LEU A 48 14.94 5.53 9.64
N THR A 49 13.75 5.48 10.23
CA THR A 49 13.34 6.45 11.27
C THR A 49 14.19 6.32 12.54
N VAL A 50 14.43 5.09 12.99
CA VAL A 50 15.26 4.81 14.17
C VAL A 50 16.70 5.26 13.92
N THR A 51 17.28 4.92 12.78
CA THR A 51 18.64 5.35 12.41
C THR A 51 18.76 6.88 12.37
N GLY A 52 17.76 7.58 11.81
CA GLY A 52 17.76 9.03 11.75
C GLY A 52 17.62 9.69 13.11
N SER A 53 16.78 9.13 13.99
CA SER A 53 16.61 9.60 15.37
C SER A 53 17.93 9.47 16.16
N LEU A 54 18.58 8.30 16.08
CA LEU A 54 19.86 8.04 16.73
C LEU A 54 20.95 8.97 16.20
N ALA A 55 21.05 9.15 14.88
CA ALA A 55 22.02 10.07 14.29
C ALA A 55 21.77 11.51 14.73
N SER A 56 20.52 11.97 14.73
CA SER A 56 20.16 13.31 15.21
C SER A 56 20.50 13.48 16.70
N LEU A 57 20.31 12.45 17.52
CA LEU A 57 20.65 12.48 18.93
C LEU A 57 22.17 12.57 19.16
N ILE A 58 22.96 11.78 18.43
CA ILE A 58 24.43 11.85 18.46
C ILE A 58 24.89 13.27 18.12
N CYS A 59 24.30 13.88 17.10
CA CYS A 59 24.65 15.25 16.70
C CYS A 59 24.35 16.27 17.81
N LEU A 60 23.21 16.14 18.49
CA LEU A 60 22.84 16.99 19.61
C LEU A 60 23.80 16.82 20.80
N LEU A 61 24.15 15.57 21.15
CA LEU A 61 25.10 15.28 22.22
C LEU A 61 26.50 15.81 21.90
N SER A 62 26.99 15.62 20.68
CA SER A 62 28.28 16.19 20.25
C SER A 62 28.29 17.71 20.27
N ALA A 63 27.21 18.37 19.85
CA ALA A 63 27.07 19.82 19.95
C ALA A 63 27.06 20.30 21.41
N SER A 64 26.43 19.53 22.31
CA SER A 64 26.39 19.80 23.75
C SER A 64 27.77 19.70 24.38
N VAL A 65 28.50 18.61 24.13
CA VAL A 65 29.86 18.40 24.62
C VAL A 65 30.79 19.50 24.12
N TYR A 66 30.66 19.91 22.86
CA TYR A 66 31.44 21.02 22.33
C TYR A 66 31.17 22.34 23.02
N PHE A 67 29.89 22.65 23.27
CA PHE A 67 29.49 23.87 23.97
C PHE A 67 30.07 23.95 25.40
N VAL A 68 30.17 22.80 26.08
CA VAL A 68 30.48 22.73 27.51
C VAL A 68 31.97 22.58 27.79
N GLU A 69 32.71 21.83 26.96
CA GLU A 69 34.09 21.42 27.28
C GLU A 69 35.13 21.81 26.23
N PHE A 70 34.75 22.48 25.14
CA PHE A 70 35.62 22.63 23.96
C PHE A 70 36.15 21.26 23.53
N GLY A 71 35.22 20.31 23.35
CA GLY A 71 35.55 18.96 22.90
C GLY A 71 36.39 18.97 21.62
N PRO A 72 37.18 17.91 21.37
CA PRO A 72 38.11 17.85 20.24
C PRO A 72 37.36 18.10 18.92
N CYS A 73 37.87 19.02 18.11
CA CYS A 73 37.25 19.48 16.86
C CYS A 73 36.87 18.35 15.91
N PHE A 74 37.64 17.25 15.95
CA PHE A 74 37.37 16.04 15.21
C PHE A 74 35.98 15.45 15.50
N VAL A 75 35.57 15.40 16.77
CA VAL A 75 34.27 14.81 17.17
C VAL A 75 33.11 15.65 16.65
N ILE A 76 33.20 16.99 16.73
CA ILE A 76 32.18 17.88 16.16
C ILE A 76 32.10 17.72 14.65
N GLY A 77 33.25 17.62 13.99
CA GLY A 77 33.27 17.44 12.55
C GLY A 77 32.66 16.11 12.12
N ILE A 78 32.97 14.99 12.79
CA ILE A 78 32.28 13.71 12.55
C ILE A 78 30.78 13.85 12.78
N ALA A 79 30.37 14.47 13.88
CA ALA A 79 28.96 14.68 14.17
C ALA A 79 28.28 15.53 13.08
N ALA A 80 28.96 16.54 12.54
CA ALA A 80 28.47 17.36 11.44
C ALA A 80 28.41 16.57 10.10
N VAL A 81 29.37 15.67 9.82
CA VAL A 81 29.30 14.72 8.70
C VAL A 81 28.08 13.81 8.87
N LEU A 82 27.95 13.16 10.03
CA LEU A 82 26.84 12.25 10.33
C LEU A 82 25.52 12.97 10.19
N PHE A 83 25.41 14.21 10.66
CA PHE A 83 24.23 15.03 10.47
C PHE A 83 23.92 15.21 8.97
N ALA A 84 24.86 15.80 8.23
CA ALA A 84 24.64 16.17 6.83
C ALA A 84 24.35 14.94 5.94
N ASN A 85 24.96 13.80 6.24
CA ASN A 85 24.84 12.59 5.42
C ASN A 85 23.77 11.61 5.91
N VAL A 86 23.38 11.60 7.18
CA VAL A 86 22.38 10.67 7.71
C VAL A 86 21.03 11.37 7.84
N VAL A 87 20.97 12.49 8.57
CA VAL A 87 19.71 13.14 8.93
C VAL A 87 19.04 13.83 7.73
N LEU A 88 19.83 14.35 6.79
CA LEU A 88 19.28 14.96 5.56
C LEU A 88 18.99 13.92 4.46
N VAL A 89 19.76 12.83 4.38
CA VAL A 89 19.60 11.79 3.35
C VAL A 89 18.47 10.84 3.68
N ILE A 90 18.23 10.51 4.96
CA ILE A 90 17.15 9.57 5.33
C ILE A 90 15.79 9.97 4.78
N PRO A 91 15.32 11.23 4.90
CA PRO A 91 14.02 11.59 4.34
C PRO A 91 14.03 11.66 2.80
N VAL A 92 15.18 11.89 2.15
CA VAL A 92 15.34 11.69 0.70
C VAL A 92 15.17 10.21 0.36
N ALA A 93 15.84 9.31 1.07
CA ALA A 93 15.73 7.87 0.87
C ALA A 93 14.29 7.38 1.11
N ARG A 94 13.59 7.93 2.11
CA ARG A 94 12.15 7.67 2.32
C ARG A 94 11.29 8.19 1.19
N THR A 95 11.62 9.36 0.64
CA THR A 95 10.91 9.90 -0.52
C THR A 95 11.10 9.01 -1.73
N ILE A 96 12.34 8.63 -2.05
CA ILE A 96 12.67 7.70 -3.13
C ILE A 96 11.95 6.37 -2.93
N TYR A 97 11.93 5.85 -1.70
CA TYR A 97 11.18 4.65 -1.35
C TYR A 97 9.69 4.78 -1.73
N ILE A 98 9.03 5.87 -1.32
CA ILE A 98 7.61 6.11 -1.64
C ILE A 98 7.40 6.26 -3.15
N LEU A 99 8.28 6.98 -3.84
CA LEU A 99 8.20 7.13 -5.30
C LEU A 99 8.34 5.79 -6.02
N LEU A 100 9.25 4.93 -5.56
CA LEU A 100 9.41 3.59 -6.12
C LEU A 100 8.19 2.72 -5.84
N LEU A 101 7.62 2.78 -4.63
CA LEU A 101 6.36 2.11 -4.32
C LEU A 101 5.22 2.58 -5.21
N ALA A 102 5.08 3.89 -5.38
CA ALA A 102 4.01 4.46 -6.19
C ALA A 102 4.19 4.17 -7.68
N ARG A 103 5.43 4.22 -8.18
CA ARG A 103 5.73 3.81 -9.56
C ARG A 103 5.43 2.33 -9.77
N GLN A 104 5.82 1.47 -8.83
CA GLN A 104 5.45 0.06 -8.89
C GLN A 104 3.93 -0.12 -8.90
N ALA A 105 3.19 0.60 -8.06
CA ALA A 105 1.73 0.57 -8.04
C ALA A 105 1.10 1.14 -9.34
N HIS A 106 1.72 2.15 -9.96
CA HIS A 106 1.25 2.73 -11.21
C HIS A 106 1.53 1.83 -12.42
N ASP A 107 2.75 1.30 -12.56
CA ASP A 107 3.13 0.35 -13.60
C ASP A 107 2.26 -0.91 -13.49
N LEU A 108 1.96 -1.32 -12.25
CA LEU A 108 0.99 -2.35 -11.92
C LEU A 108 -0.40 -1.99 -12.48
N ALA A 109 -0.92 -0.80 -12.15
CA ALA A 109 -2.23 -0.34 -12.61
C ALA A 109 -2.32 -0.21 -14.14
N GLN A 110 -1.30 0.31 -14.81
CA GLN A 110 -1.28 0.41 -16.27
C GLN A 110 -1.29 -0.97 -16.93
N ARG A 111 -0.51 -1.94 -16.44
CA ARG A 111 -0.55 -3.31 -16.99
C ARG A 111 -1.93 -3.96 -16.87
N ILE A 112 -2.75 -3.59 -15.87
CA ILE A 112 -4.17 -3.99 -15.80
C ILE A 112 -4.93 -3.49 -17.01
N ALA A 113 -4.85 -2.19 -17.26
CA ALA A 113 -5.66 -1.52 -18.26
C ALA A 113 -5.36 -2.06 -19.67
N TRP A 114 -4.10 -2.45 -19.93
CA TRP A 114 -3.68 -2.99 -21.21
C TRP A 114 -4.00 -4.49 -21.36
N GLY A 115 -3.89 -5.28 -20.29
CA GLY A 115 -4.22 -6.71 -20.32
C GLY A 115 -5.66 -7.00 -20.74
N ASP A 116 -6.60 -6.13 -20.35
CA ASP A 116 -8.01 -6.26 -20.73
C ASP A 116 -8.26 -5.98 -22.23
N SER A 117 -7.36 -5.26 -22.91
CA SER A 117 -7.54 -4.87 -24.33
C SER A 117 -6.99 -5.86 -25.35
N THR A 118 -5.98 -6.67 -24.98
CA THR A 118 -5.34 -7.63 -25.91
C THR A 118 -5.97 -9.02 -25.91
N LEU A 119 -6.81 -9.35 -24.93
CA LEU A 119 -7.44 -10.67 -24.81
C LEU A 119 -8.73 -10.82 -25.64
N THR A 120 -9.24 -9.75 -26.25
CA THR A 120 -10.57 -9.75 -26.88
C THR A 120 -10.58 -9.98 -28.40
N THR A 121 -9.44 -10.16 -29.08
CA THR A 121 -9.44 -10.06 -30.56
C THR A 121 -9.00 -11.25 -31.41
N GLU A 122 -8.28 -12.28 -30.94
CA GLU A 122 -8.00 -13.44 -31.81
C GLU A 122 -7.96 -14.81 -31.10
N PRO A 123 -9.08 -15.57 -31.15
CA PRO A 123 -9.08 -16.99 -30.77
C PRO A 123 -8.41 -17.80 -31.90
N GLY A 124 -7.08 -17.95 -31.89
CA GLY A 124 -6.50 -18.92 -32.82
C GLY A 124 -4.98 -19.10 -32.95
N ARG A 125 -4.09 -18.17 -32.54
CA ARG A 125 -2.72 -18.23 -33.10
C ARG A 125 -1.49 -18.11 -32.20
N HIS A 126 -1.61 -18.02 -30.88
CA HIS A 126 -0.42 -17.80 -30.02
C HIS A 126 -0.30 -18.79 -28.85
N SER A 127 -0.04 -20.07 -29.13
CA SER A 127 0.20 -21.09 -28.09
C SER A 127 1.68 -21.45 -27.86
N VAL A 128 2.62 -20.98 -28.68
CA VAL A 128 4.00 -21.51 -28.65
C VAL A 128 5.00 -20.60 -27.93
N ASP A 129 4.86 -19.28 -27.98
CA ASP A 129 5.87 -18.37 -27.39
C ASP A 129 5.52 -17.84 -25.97
N ALA A 130 4.29 -18.04 -25.50
CA ALA A 130 3.86 -17.63 -24.15
C ALA A 130 4.59 -18.42 -23.03
N LYS A 131 5.21 -19.56 -23.34
CA LYS A 131 6.01 -20.34 -22.38
C LYS A 131 7.36 -19.70 -22.05
N LYS A 132 7.90 -18.82 -22.90
CA LYS A 132 9.24 -18.22 -22.70
C LYS A 132 9.22 -16.90 -21.93
N GLN A 133 8.06 -16.26 -21.78
CA GLN A 133 7.86 -15.07 -20.95
C GLN A 133 7.39 -15.36 -19.51
N ARG A 134 7.19 -16.65 -19.16
CA ARG A 134 6.82 -17.12 -17.81
C ARG A 134 8.02 -17.28 -16.87
N THR A 135 9.07 -16.47 -17.00
CA THR A 135 10.10 -16.36 -15.96
C THR A 135 9.59 -15.52 -14.79
N VAL A 136 8.70 -16.15 -14.01
CA VAL A 136 8.61 -16.17 -12.54
C VAL A 136 8.80 -14.82 -11.83
N TRP A 137 7.69 -14.10 -11.62
CA TRP A 137 7.61 -12.90 -10.78
C TRP A 137 6.90 -13.18 -9.45
N ARG A 138 7.50 -14.04 -8.61
CA ARG A 138 6.92 -14.46 -7.32
C ARG A 138 6.66 -13.28 -6.37
N ARG A 139 5.47 -13.13 -5.80
CA ARG A 139 5.14 -12.07 -4.84
C ARG A 139 5.70 -12.13 -3.40
N PRO A 140 6.42 -13.16 -2.89
CA PRO A 140 7.42 -12.89 -1.86
C PRO A 140 8.29 -11.74 -2.31
N TRP A 141 8.60 -11.54 -3.59
CA TRP A 141 9.26 -10.33 -4.07
C TRP A 141 8.50 -9.03 -3.86
N TYR A 142 7.19 -8.88 -3.62
CA TYR A 142 6.67 -7.52 -3.35
C TYR A 142 6.97 -7.10 -1.92
N THR A 143 6.61 -7.93 -0.92
CA THR A 143 6.97 -7.66 0.49
C THR A 143 8.46 -7.81 0.75
N PHE A 144 9.11 -8.81 0.14
CA PHE A 144 10.57 -8.97 0.14
C PHE A 144 11.25 -7.91 -0.73
N SER A 145 10.69 -7.40 -1.83
CA SER A 145 11.25 -6.23 -2.54
C SER A 145 11.03 -4.98 -1.73
N GLN A 146 9.93 -4.81 -1.01
CA GLN A 146 9.76 -3.67 -0.12
C GLN A 146 10.81 -3.70 0.99
N GLN A 147 10.98 -4.85 1.66
CA GLN A 147 12.02 -5.02 2.68
C GLN A 147 13.44 -4.98 2.09
N SER A 148 13.66 -5.58 0.92
CA SER A 148 14.94 -5.59 0.21
C SER A 148 15.28 -4.20 -0.30
N LEU A 149 14.32 -3.45 -0.84
CA LEU A 149 14.47 -2.06 -1.27
C LEU A 149 14.76 -1.17 -0.06
N GLN A 150 14.06 -1.35 1.06
CA GLN A 150 14.41 -0.65 2.31
C GLN A 150 15.83 -0.99 2.76
N ARG A 151 16.24 -2.27 2.71
CA ARG A 151 17.61 -2.70 3.04
C ARG A 151 18.64 -2.16 2.05
N GLN A 152 18.33 -2.11 0.76
CA GLN A 152 19.18 -1.57 -0.29
C GLN A 152 19.34 -0.07 -0.13
N LEU A 153 18.25 0.68 0.09
CA LEU A 153 18.30 2.11 0.38
C LEU A 153 19.06 2.40 1.66
N LEU A 154 18.85 1.61 2.72
CA LEU A 154 19.62 1.71 3.97
C LEU A 154 21.10 1.41 3.71
N CYS A 155 21.42 0.39 2.92
CA CYS A 155 22.79 0.03 2.54
C CYS A 155 23.46 1.16 1.74
N VAL A 156 22.77 1.73 0.75
CA VAL A 156 23.25 2.88 -0.02
C VAL A 156 23.47 4.08 0.90
N CYS A 157 22.53 4.38 1.81
CA CYS A 157 22.70 5.44 2.81
C CYS A 157 23.93 5.17 3.69
N LEU A 158 24.10 3.94 4.18
CA LEU A 158 25.21 3.54 5.02
C LEU A 158 26.55 3.64 4.27
N VAL A 159 26.61 3.20 3.01
CA VAL A 159 27.81 3.32 2.16
C VAL A 159 28.17 4.78 1.95
N VAL A 160 27.21 5.64 1.61
CA VAL A 160 27.44 7.09 1.45
C VAL A 160 27.97 7.70 2.74
N VAL A 161 27.40 7.33 3.89
CA VAL A 161 27.82 7.84 5.20
C VAL A 161 29.23 7.35 5.56
N VAL A 162 29.51 6.06 5.39
CA VAL A 162 30.83 5.47 5.69
C VAL A 162 31.90 6.09 4.79
N VAL A 163 31.65 6.22 3.49
CA VAL A 163 32.58 6.88 2.56
C VAL A 163 32.80 8.33 2.96
N SER A 164 31.74 9.09 3.27
CA SER A 164 31.86 10.48 3.75
C SER A 164 32.66 10.59 5.05
N VAL A 165 32.48 9.66 6.00
CA VAL A 165 33.22 9.63 7.27
C VAL A 165 34.69 9.26 7.03
N ILE A 166 34.99 8.32 6.14
CA ILE A 166 36.37 7.95 5.78
C ILE A 166 37.08 9.11 5.09
N LEU A 167 36.44 9.73 4.09
CA LEU A 167 37.00 10.90 3.39
C LEU A 167 37.23 12.06 4.35
N TYR A 168 36.28 12.31 5.25
CA TYR A 168 36.44 13.32 6.29
C TYR A 168 37.59 12.99 7.23
N SER A 169 37.64 11.76 7.75
CA SER A 169 38.68 11.36 8.71
C SER A 169 40.07 11.41 8.06
N GLY A 170 40.20 10.94 6.82
CA GLY A 170 41.44 11.05 6.04
C GLY A 170 41.88 12.50 5.84
N TYR A 171 40.95 13.40 5.53
CA TYR A 171 41.24 14.83 5.41
C TYR A 171 41.63 15.48 6.74
N VAL A 172 40.96 15.15 7.84
CA VAL A 172 41.32 15.65 9.17
C VAL A 172 42.74 15.22 9.54
N LEU A 173 43.10 13.96 9.27
CA LEU A 173 44.42 13.43 9.57
C LEU A 173 45.56 14.13 8.79
N THR A 174 45.27 14.78 7.66
CA THR A 174 46.28 15.55 6.91
C THR A 174 46.43 16.99 7.40
N LEU A 175 45.57 17.46 8.30
CA LEU A 175 45.65 18.81 8.86
C LEU A 175 46.37 18.77 10.21
N GLU A 176 47.55 19.39 10.28
CA GLU A 176 48.36 19.48 11.52
C GLU A 176 47.58 20.09 12.71
N TYR A 177 46.61 20.97 12.44
CA TYR A 177 45.78 21.63 13.47
C TYR A 177 44.65 20.75 14.06
N TYR A 178 44.46 19.53 13.55
CA TYR A 178 43.41 18.61 13.99
C TYR A 178 43.96 17.40 14.74
N SER A 179 45.04 17.60 15.50
CA SER A 179 45.53 16.58 16.44
C SER A 179 44.38 16.15 17.37
N PRO A 180 44.14 14.84 17.56
CA PRO A 180 43.07 14.33 18.43
C PRO A 180 43.22 14.75 19.90
N LEU A 181 44.39 15.25 20.29
CA LEU A 181 44.71 15.70 21.63
C LEU A 181 44.59 17.23 21.81
N ASP A 182 44.59 18.00 20.72
CA ASP A 182 44.52 19.46 20.80
C ASP A 182 43.09 19.96 20.94
N ARG A 183 42.91 20.95 21.82
CA ARG A 183 41.63 21.60 22.12
C ARG A 183 41.71 23.08 21.79
N PRO A 184 41.85 23.46 20.50
CA PRO A 184 41.87 24.87 20.17
C PRO A 184 40.51 25.50 20.54
N PRO A 185 40.49 26.73 21.07
CA PRO A 185 39.26 27.43 21.43
C PRO A 185 38.34 27.70 20.22
N PHE A 186 38.88 27.53 19.01
CA PHE A 186 38.18 27.63 17.75
C PHE A 186 38.51 26.40 16.89
N CYS A 187 37.48 25.74 16.39
CA CYS A 187 37.61 24.76 15.32
C CYS A 187 37.42 25.48 13.98
N PRO A 188 38.49 25.91 13.28
CA PRO A 188 38.36 26.48 11.96
C PRO A 188 37.92 25.37 11.00
N LEU A 189 36.61 25.22 10.81
CA LEU A 189 36.04 24.23 9.88
C LEU A 189 36.55 24.39 8.44
N GLY A 190 37.19 25.51 8.10
CA GLY A 190 37.95 25.70 6.87
C GLY A 190 37.17 25.27 5.62
N TRP A 191 37.84 24.51 4.74
CA TRP A 191 37.20 23.94 3.54
C TRP A 191 35.97 23.09 3.90
N PHE A 192 36.05 22.34 4.98
CA PHE A 192 35.03 21.35 5.33
C PHE A 192 33.65 21.98 5.58
N SER A 193 33.59 23.24 6.03
CA SER A 193 32.33 24.00 6.07
C SER A 193 31.70 24.17 4.68
N TYR A 194 32.50 24.36 3.63
CA TYR A 194 32.02 24.43 2.25
C TYR A 194 31.54 23.07 1.75
N TYR A 195 32.22 21.98 2.12
CA TYR A 195 31.77 20.62 1.77
C TYR A 195 30.38 20.31 2.36
N ILE A 196 30.19 20.53 3.68
CA ILE A 196 28.89 20.36 4.32
C ILE A 196 27.85 21.26 3.65
N THR A 197 28.20 22.52 3.38
CA THR A 197 27.29 23.46 2.73
C THR A 197 26.88 23.00 1.34
N ALA A 198 27.83 22.54 0.52
CA ALA A 198 27.56 22.02 -0.80
C ALA A 198 26.62 20.81 -0.74
N ILE A 199 26.87 19.85 0.17
CA ILE A 199 25.99 18.69 0.35
C ILE A 199 24.59 19.12 0.80
N THR A 200 24.49 19.99 1.79
CA THR A 200 23.18 20.48 2.26
C THR A 200 22.43 21.19 1.14
N VAL A 201 23.10 22.00 0.32
CA VAL A 201 22.49 22.67 -0.84
C VAL A 201 22.03 21.65 -1.87
N VAL A 202 22.88 20.69 -2.25
CA VAL A 202 22.49 19.61 -3.19
C VAL A 202 21.27 18.86 -2.68
N ILE A 203 21.26 18.49 -1.39
CA ILE A 203 20.13 17.75 -0.82
C ILE A 203 18.88 18.64 -0.77
N LEU A 204 18.93 19.78 -0.08
CA LEU A 204 17.75 20.61 0.23
C LEU A 204 17.23 21.42 -0.94
N VAL A 205 18.08 21.84 -1.87
CA VAL A 205 17.73 22.74 -2.98
C VAL A 205 17.61 22.00 -4.30
N ILE A 206 18.26 20.85 -4.48
CA ILE A 206 18.18 20.07 -5.74
C ILE A 206 17.37 18.80 -5.53
N LEU A 207 17.82 17.89 -4.66
CA LEU A 207 17.20 16.56 -4.53
C LEU A 207 15.78 16.65 -3.97
N TYR A 208 15.54 17.40 -2.90
CA TYR A 208 14.20 17.51 -2.31
C TYR A 208 13.15 18.09 -3.27
N PRO A 209 13.41 19.22 -3.98
CA PRO A 209 12.45 19.74 -4.96
C PRO A 209 12.16 18.75 -6.11
N VAL A 210 13.17 18.04 -6.61
CA VAL A 210 12.97 17.01 -7.65
C VAL A 210 12.12 15.87 -7.11
N CYS A 211 12.46 15.35 -5.94
CA CYS A 211 11.69 14.32 -5.24
C CYS A 211 10.24 14.76 -4.98
N PHE A 212 10.05 16.01 -4.58
CA PHE A 212 8.74 16.58 -4.32
C PHE A 212 7.90 16.74 -5.59
N TYR A 213 8.51 17.19 -6.69
CA TYR A 213 7.85 17.29 -7.99
C TYR A 213 7.23 15.93 -8.40
N PHE A 214 7.97 14.83 -8.24
CA PHE A 214 7.45 13.49 -8.51
C PHE A 214 6.40 13.02 -7.50
N MET A 215 6.47 13.47 -6.24
CA MET A 215 5.48 13.12 -5.21
C MET A 215 4.18 13.91 -5.30
N TRP A 216 4.16 15.04 -6.02
CA TRP A 216 3.04 15.97 -6.03
C TRP A 216 1.72 15.30 -6.45
N HIS A 217 1.80 14.38 -7.41
CA HIS A 217 0.64 13.65 -7.94
C HIS A 217 0.26 12.41 -7.12
N LEU A 218 1.02 12.07 -6.08
CA LEU A 218 0.74 10.90 -5.26
C LEU A 218 -0.30 11.21 -4.19
N VAL A 219 -1.45 10.53 -4.27
CA VAL A 219 -2.47 10.53 -3.23
C VAL A 219 -2.03 9.54 -2.15
N ASP A 220 -1.55 10.08 -1.03
CA ASP A 220 -1.04 9.27 0.09
C ASP A 220 -2.04 9.24 1.24
N GLY A 221 -2.74 8.11 1.40
CA GLY A 221 -3.71 7.90 2.48
C GLY A 221 -3.11 7.94 3.89
N TYR A 222 -1.78 7.80 4.04
CA TYR A 222 -1.09 7.85 5.35
C TYR A 222 -0.58 9.26 5.70
N GLY A 223 -0.62 10.19 4.74
CA GLY A 223 -0.13 11.55 4.89
C GLY A 223 1.38 11.65 5.17
N ILE A 224 2.16 10.65 4.78
CA ILE A 224 3.63 10.64 4.82
C ILE A 224 4.18 11.73 3.89
N ARG A 225 3.54 11.96 2.73
CA ARG A 225 3.87 13.07 1.82
C ARG A 225 3.89 14.41 2.56
N ASN A 226 2.82 14.74 3.28
CA ASN A 226 2.70 16.01 4.00
C ASN A 226 3.76 16.10 5.12
N GLU A 227 4.05 15.01 5.82
CA GLU A 227 5.10 14.96 6.84
C GLU A 227 6.49 15.26 6.24
N LEU A 228 6.80 14.69 5.07
CA LEU A 228 8.07 14.93 4.37
C LEU A 228 8.20 16.38 3.89
N VAL A 229 7.11 16.99 3.42
CA VAL A 229 7.10 18.40 2.99
C VAL A 229 7.33 19.32 4.18
N ILE A 230 6.59 19.11 5.28
CA ILE A 230 6.75 19.89 6.51
C ILE A 230 8.19 19.73 7.04
N TYR A 231 8.72 18.50 7.00
CA TYR A 231 10.11 18.25 7.40
C TYR A 231 11.09 19.03 6.54
N TRP A 232 10.97 18.96 5.21
CA TRP A 232 11.86 19.64 4.27
C TRP A 232 11.86 21.15 4.47
N VAL A 233 10.68 21.79 4.56
CA VAL A 233 10.57 23.23 4.79
C VAL A 233 11.22 23.61 6.12
N GLY A 234 10.93 22.86 7.20
CA GLY A 234 11.56 23.11 8.49
C GLY A 234 13.07 22.90 8.48
N ALA A 235 13.57 21.86 7.80
CA ALA A 235 15.00 21.62 7.64
C ALA A 235 15.69 22.76 6.89
N LEU A 236 15.09 23.25 5.79
CA LEU A 236 15.60 24.40 5.04
C LEU A 236 15.66 25.67 5.89
N LEU A 237 14.61 25.96 6.67
CA LEU A 237 14.57 27.12 7.57
C LEU A 237 15.62 27.03 8.68
N LEU A 238 15.78 25.87 9.32
CA LEU A 238 16.77 25.68 10.38
C LEU A 238 18.21 25.77 9.83
N GLU A 239 18.45 25.19 8.65
CA GLU A 239 19.76 25.19 7.99
C GLU A 239 20.16 26.57 7.46
N THR A 240 19.21 27.34 6.95
CA THR A 240 19.45 28.75 6.55
C THR A 240 19.70 29.63 7.78
N THR A 241 18.97 29.41 8.87
CA THR A 241 19.16 30.14 10.14
C THR A 241 20.57 29.94 10.70
N ILE A 242 21.08 28.70 10.72
CA ILE A 242 22.46 28.42 11.19
C ILE A 242 23.50 29.16 10.37
N ARG A 243 23.34 29.15 9.05
CA ARG A 243 24.28 29.82 8.15
C ARG A 243 24.21 31.33 8.33
N ALA A 244 23.01 31.91 8.38
CA ALA A 244 22.81 33.33 8.61
C ALA A 244 23.47 33.80 9.91
N VAL A 245 23.29 33.06 11.01
CA VAL A 245 23.90 33.33 12.31
C VAL A 245 25.43 33.28 12.23
N ARG A 246 25.99 32.29 11.51
CA ARG A 246 27.44 32.17 11.31
C ARG A 246 28.01 33.33 10.49
N TYR A 247 27.27 33.84 9.49
CA TYR A 247 27.71 34.97 8.66
C TYR A 247 27.48 36.33 9.30
N ALA A 248 26.57 36.44 10.27
CA ALA A 248 26.24 37.70 10.93
C ALA A 248 27.35 38.26 11.86
N GLY A 249 28.46 37.53 12.04
CA GLY A 249 29.59 38.01 12.85
C GLY A 249 29.24 38.19 14.33
N LEU A 250 28.26 37.44 14.85
CA LEU A 250 27.83 37.53 16.25
C LEU A 250 28.95 37.09 17.20
N SER A 251 28.87 37.53 18.46
CA SER A 251 29.82 37.10 19.48
C SER A 251 29.88 35.57 19.58
N GLN A 252 31.04 35.04 19.95
CA GLN A 252 31.30 33.61 19.98
C GLN A 252 30.28 32.86 20.88
N PHE A 253 29.97 33.42 22.04
CA PHE A 253 28.97 32.85 22.94
C PHE A 253 27.58 32.77 22.29
N VAL A 254 27.14 33.84 21.62
CA VAL A 254 25.85 33.88 20.93
C VAL A 254 25.84 32.86 19.79
N THR A 255 26.89 32.81 18.97
CA THR A 255 27.02 31.83 17.89
C THR A 255 26.94 30.39 18.40
N PHE A 256 27.62 30.08 19.51
CA PHE A 256 27.55 28.76 20.13
C PHE A 256 26.17 28.43 20.69
N LEU A 257 25.57 29.35 21.44
CA LEU A 257 24.23 29.16 22.01
C LEU A 257 23.20 28.96 20.91
N THR A 258 23.24 29.79 19.86
CA THR A 258 22.35 29.64 18.72
C THR A 258 22.58 28.33 17.99
N ASN A 259 23.83 27.89 17.77
CA ASN A 259 24.09 26.58 17.18
C ASN A 259 23.51 25.45 18.04
N PHE A 260 23.69 25.48 19.35
CA PHE A 260 23.08 24.50 20.26
C PHE A 260 21.56 24.51 20.16
N MET A 261 20.93 25.69 20.25
CA MET A 261 19.47 25.84 20.19
C MET A 261 18.89 25.39 18.84
N VAL A 262 19.56 25.67 17.72
CA VAL A 262 19.07 25.18 16.42
C VAL A 262 19.28 23.68 16.28
N ASN A 263 20.38 23.09 16.77
CA ASN A 263 20.53 21.63 16.79
C ASN A 263 19.47 20.95 17.67
N LEU A 264 19.15 21.55 18.82
CA LEU A 264 18.05 21.10 19.69
C LEU A 264 16.71 21.16 18.96
N LEU A 265 16.36 22.32 18.38
CA LEU A 265 15.11 22.51 17.64
C LEU A 265 15.02 21.55 16.46
N ARG A 266 16.13 21.28 15.78
CA ARG A 266 16.20 20.32 14.68
C ARG A 266 15.94 18.89 15.14
N HIS A 267 16.53 18.48 16.27
CA HIS A 267 16.27 17.17 16.85
C HIS A 267 14.80 17.01 17.24
N LEU A 268 14.24 18.02 17.92
CA LEU A 268 12.83 18.05 18.28
C LEU A 268 11.93 18.03 17.03
N TRP A 269 12.30 18.73 15.96
CA TRP A 269 11.57 18.73 14.70
C TRP A 269 11.55 17.33 14.05
N PHE A 270 12.70 16.66 13.99
CA PHE A 270 12.82 15.30 13.48
C PHE A 270 11.97 14.31 14.29
N ILE A 271 12.12 14.30 15.61
CA ILE A 271 11.36 13.42 16.51
C ILE A 271 9.86 13.71 16.39
N SER A 272 9.47 14.98 16.35
CA SER A 272 8.07 15.37 16.27
C SER A 272 7.42 14.82 15.01
N LEU A 273 8.04 15.01 13.85
CA LEU A 273 7.44 14.61 12.57
C LEU A 273 7.52 13.10 12.30
N PHE A 274 8.64 12.46 12.63
CA PHE A 274 8.84 11.06 12.25
C PHE A 274 8.51 10.04 13.33
N ILE A 275 8.37 10.46 14.59
CA ILE A 275 8.01 9.57 15.69
C ILE A 275 6.70 10.02 16.35
N VAL A 276 6.63 11.25 16.88
CA VAL A 276 5.49 11.71 17.68
C VAL A 276 4.22 11.80 16.85
N VAL A 277 4.24 12.45 15.69
CA VAL A 277 3.09 12.58 14.79
C VAL A 277 2.55 11.21 14.36
N PRO A 278 3.37 10.25 13.89
CA PRO A 278 2.90 8.90 13.61
C PRO A 278 2.27 8.19 14.83
N LEU A 279 2.91 8.26 16.00
CA LEU A 279 2.37 7.67 17.24
C LEU A 279 1.04 8.31 17.65
N TRP A 280 0.95 9.63 17.53
CA TRP A 280 -0.27 10.38 17.81
C TRP A 280 -1.38 10.08 16.80
N LYS A 281 -1.04 9.94 15.51
CA LYS A 281 -1.98 9.50 14.47
C LYS A 281 -2.50 8.11 14.76
N LEU A 282 -1.64 7.18 15.17
CA LEU A 282 -2.05 5.83 15.58
C LEU A 282 -2.98 5.90 16.80
N ARG A 283 -2.62 6.65 17.85
CA ARG A 283 -3.47 6.79 19.03
C ARG A 283 -4.81 7.43 18.71
N ARG A 284 -4.85 8.48 17.87
CA ARG A 284 -6.10 9.11 17.42
C ARG A 284 -6.92 8.16 16.56
N TYR A 285 -6.27 7.35 15.74
CA TYR A 285 -6.93 6.31 14.98
C TYR A 285 -7.58 5.29 15.92
N ASP A 286 -6.84 4.75 16.89
CA ASP A 286 -7.37 3.82 17.88
C ASP A 286 -8.49 4.44 18.72
N GLN A 287 -8.35 5.70 19.13
CA GLN A 287 -9.39 6.46 19.85
C GLN A 287 -10.63 6.68 19.00
N ARG A 288 -10.50 6.99 17.71
CA ARG A 288 -11.64 7.12 16.81
C ARG A 288 -12.29 5.76 16.57
N CYS A 289 -11.53 4.69 16.38
CA CYS A 289 -12.09 3.35 16.26
C CYS A 289 -12.83 2.93 17.54
N THR A 290 -12.32 3.30 18.72
CA THR A 290 -12.98 3.02 20.01
C THR A 290 -14.10 4.00 20.37
N GLN A 291 -14.18 5.19 19.78
CA GLN A 291 -15.32 6.11 19.95
C GLN A 291 -16.40 5.90 18.89
N VAL A 292 -16.03 5.41 17.71
CA VAL A 292 -16.92 5.06 16.60
C VAL A 292 -17.45 3.63 16.76
N TYR A 293 -17.67 3.16 17.99
CA TYR A 293 -18.58 2.04 18.30
C TYR A 293 -20.06 2.36 17.95
N THR A 294 -20.31 3.29 17.04
CA THR A 294 -21.63 3.63 16.51
C THR A 294 -21.71 3.10 15.07
N ALA A 295 -22.22 1.88 14.97
CA ALA A 295 -22.32 0.97 13.82
C ALA A 295 -21.00 0.22 13.50
N PRO A 296 -20.86 -1.06 13.89
CA PRO A 296 -19.75 -1.88 13.42
C PRO A 296 -19.73 -1.88 11.89
N ALA A 297 -18.54 -1.89 11.29
CA ALA A 297 -18.42 -2.15 9.86
C ALA A 297 -19.07 -3.51 9.59
N THR A 298 -20.22 -3.49 8.93
CA THR A 298 -21.00 -4.70 8.65
C THR A 298 -20.91 -5.02 7.15
N PRO A 299 -21.07 -6.29 6.77
CA PRO A 299 -21.22 -6.66 5.36
C PRO A 299 -22.31 -5.84 4.67
N ALA A 300 -23.44 -5.58 5.36
CA ALA A 300 -24.52 -4.75 4.83
C ALA A 300 -24.06 -3.34 4.43
N THR A 301 -23.24 -2.68 5.26
CA THR A 301 -22.69 -1.36 4.92
C THR A 301 -21.72 -1.41 3.74
N LEU A 302 -20.91 -2.46 3.63
CA LEU A 302 -20.04 -2.64 2.47
C LEU A 302 -20.86 -2.84 1.20
N PHE A 303 -21.86 -3.73 1.24
CA PHE A 303 -22.71 -4.01 0.09
C PHE A 303 -23.52 -2.79 -0.34
N GLN A 304 -23.96 -1.96 0.60
CA GLN A 304 -24.58 -0.67 0.28
C GLN A 304 -23.62 0.21 -0.53
N ILE A 305 -22.37 0.36 -0.09
CA ILE A 305 -21.34 1.13 -0.81
C ILE A 305 -21.07 0.53 -2.19
N ILE A 306 -20.90 -0.79 -2.27
CA ILE A 306 -20.62 -1.51 -3.53
C ILE A 306 -21.77 -1.35 -4.53
N ASN A 307 -23.02 -1.37 -4.04
CA ASN A 307 -24.22 -1.23 -4.87
C ASN A 307 -24.50 0.23 -5.30
N HIS A 308 -23.82 1.22 -4.71
CA HIS A 308 -23.92 2.62 -5.13
C HIS A 308 -22.66 3.02 -5.95
N PRO A 309 -22.74 3.20 -7.28
CA PRO A 309 -21.55 3.36 -8.11
C PRO A 309 -20.65 4.49 -7.66
N GLN A 310 -21.20 5.67 -7.39
CA GLN A 310 -20.40 6.80 -6.95
C GLN A 310 -19.62 6.50 -5.65
N GLN A 311 -20.31 5.95 -4.65
CA GLN A 311 -19.69 5.56 -3.38
C GLN A 311 -18.66 4.44 -3.57
N PHE A 312 -18.90 3.49 -4.48
CA PHE A 312 -17.96 2.43 -4.81
C PHE A 312 -16.68 2.96 -5.45
N PHE A 313 -16.76 3.95 -6.36
CA PHE A 313 -15.57 4.53 -6.97
C PHE A 313 -14.77 5.39 -5.97
N GLU A 314 -15.44 6.15 -5.10
CA GLU A 314 -14.80 6.85 -3.99
C GLU A 314 -14.11 5.85 -3.04
N PHE A 315 -14.80 4.76 -2.70
CA PHE A 315 -14.24 3.68 -1.88
C PHE A 315 -13.06 2.98 -2.57
N ARG A 316 -13.13 2.76 -3.89
CA ARG A 316 -12.04 2.17 -4.68
C ARG A 316 -10.81 3.08 -4.72
N GLU A 317 -11.00 4.38 -4.91
CA GLU A 317 -9.92 5.37 -4.86
C GLU A 317 -9.28 5.35 -3.46
N TYR A 318 -10.10 5.29 -2.42
CA TYR A 318 -9.64 5.14 -1.05
C TYR A 318 -8.81 3.86 -0.84
N CYS A 319 -9.29 2.68 -1.29
CA CYS A 319 -8.54 1.42 -1.24
C CYS A 319 -7.21 1.51 -2.00
N THR A 320 -7.19 2.21 -3.13
CA THR A 320 -5.96 2.43 -3.92
C THR A 320 -4.97 3.30 -3.15
N SER A 321 -5.44 4.34 -2.45
CA SER A 321 -4.61 5.16 -1.55
C SER A 321 -4.04 4.38 -0.35
N LEU A 322 -4.71 3.28 0.01
CA LEU A 322 -4.28 2.31 1.01
C LEU A 322 -3.55 1.10 0.40
N TYR A 323 -3.15 1.17 -0.87
CA TYR A 323 -2.42 0.08 -1.54
C TYR A 323 -3.11 -1.30 -1.39
N CYS A 324 -4.45 -1.34 -1.36
CA CYS A 324 -5.27 -2.56 -1.37
C CYS A 324 -6.26 -2.57 -2.55
N GLY A 325 -5.91 -1.87 -3.64
CA GLY A 325 -6.75 -1.75 -4.84
C GLY A 325 -7.02 -3.09 -5.54
N GLU A 326 -6.19 -4.11 -5.31
CA GLU A 326 -6.37 -5.47 -5.84
C GLU A 326 -7.64 -6.14 -5.32
N LEU A 327 -8.00 -5.90 -4.04
CA LEU A 327 -9.18 -6.50 -3.41
C LEU A 327 -10.48 -6.00 -4.07
N VAL A 328 -10.59 -4.69 -4.24
CA VAL A 328 -11.74 -4.06 -4.90
C VAL A 328 -11.78 -4.42 -6.39
N SER A 329 -10.61 -4.51 -7.03
CA SER A 329 -10.52 -4.93 -8.43
C SER A 329 -11.00 -6.37 -8.63
N PHE A 330 -10.67 -7.27 -7.70
CA PHE A 330 -11.18 -8.65 -7.73
C PHE A 330 -12.70 -8.69 -7.63
N LEU A 331 -13.29 -7.94 -6.69
CA LEU A 331 -14.74 -7.84 -6.60
C LEU A 331 -15.35 -7.36 -7.92
N MET A 332 -14.73 -6.40 -8.59
CA MET A 332 -15.21 -5.93 -9.90
C MET A 332 -15.20 -7.02 -10.96
N ASP A 333 -14.08 -7.75 -11.10
CA ASP A 333 -13.96 -8.80 -12.12
C ASP A 333 -14.84 -10.01 -11.80
N TYR A 334 -14.98 -10.33 -10.52
CA TYR A 334 -15.89 -11.38 -10.08
C TYR A 334 -17.36 -11.01 -10.33
N GLN A 335 -17.74 -9.74 -10.14
CA GLN A 335 -19.07 -9.23 -10.50
C GLN A 335 -19.33 -9.35 -12.01
N ARG A 336 -18.34 -9.05 -12.85
CA ARG A 336 -18.42 -9.27 -14.31
C ARG A 336 -18.65 -10.73 -14.64
N LEU A 337 -17.94 -11.64 -13.96
CA LEU A 337 -18.12 -13.08 -14.15
C LEU A 337 -19.55 -13.53 -13.79
N LYS A 338 -20.12 -13.03 -12.68
CA LYS A 338 -21.51 -13.34 -12.28
C LYS A 338 -22.52 -12.93 -13.34
N VAL A 339 -22.37 -11.73 -13.91
CA VAL A 339 -23.23 -11.27 -15.02
C VAL A 339 -23.09 -12.17 -16.25
N GLN A 340 -21.86 -12.58 -16.60
CA GLN A 340 -21.64 -13.52 -17.71
C GLN A 340 -22.30 -14.88 -17.47
N VAL A 341 -22.23 -15.41 -16.24
CA VAL A 341 -22.94 -16.63 -15.85
C VAL A 341 -24.45 -16.46 -15.99
N GLN A 342 -25.02 -15.37 -15.50
CA GLN A 342 -26.44 -15.08 -15.60
C GLN A 342 -26.91 -14.99 -17.06
N CYS A 343 -26.15 -14.31 -17.93
CA CYS A 343 -26.42 -14.25 -19.36
C CYS A 343 -26.37 -15.64 -20.02
N TYR A 344 -25.40 -16.47 -19.64
CA TYR A 344 -25.28 -17.84 -20.13
C TYR A 344 -26.49 -18.70 -19.75
N VAL A 345 -26.93 -18.64 -18.49
CA VAL A 345 -28.11 -19.38 -17.98
C VAL A 345 -29.37 -18.94 -18.72
N ARG A 346 -29.64 -17.62 -18.80
CA ARG A 346 -30.81 -17.10 -19.55
C ARG A 346 -30.83 -17.57 -21.00
N ARG A 347 -29.68 -17.58 -21.68
CA ARG A 347 -29.57 -18.03 -23.07
C ARG A 347 -29.86 -19.52 -23.21
N ARG A 348 -29.35 -20.34 -22.28
CA ARG A 348 -29.63 -21.78 -22.25
C ARG A 348 -31.13 -22.03 -22.12
N ASP A 349 -31.80 -21.33 -21.22
CA ASP A 349 -33.24 -21.51 -20.97
C ASP A 349 -34.10 -21.12 -22.18
N THR A 350 -33.73 -20.03 -22.87
CA THR A 350 -34.44 -19.61 -24.10
C THR A 350 -34.32 -20.61 -25.25
N LEU A 351 -33.15 -21.25 -25.40
CA LEU A 351 -32.93 -22.27 -26.44
C LEU A 351 -33.73 -23.54 -26.13
N THR A 352 -33.84 -23.92 -24.86
CA THR A 352 -34.61 -25.10 -24.46
C THR A 352 -36.12 -24.95 -24.61
N CYS A 353 -36.67 -23.72 -24.60
CA CYS A 353 -38.11 -23.52 -24.79
C CYS A 353 -38.55 -23.53 -26.27
N SER A 354 -37.67 -23.19 -27.23
CA SER A 354 -38.09 -23.06 -28.63
C SER A 354 -38.16 -24.39 -29.38
N ASP A 355 -37.45 -25.42 -28.91
CA ASP A 355 -37.39 -26.73 -29.57
C ASP A 355 -38.42 -27.75 -29.05
N VAL A 356 -39.09 -27.47 -27.92
CA VAL A 356 -40.06 -28.41 -27.34
C VAL A 356 -41.47 -28.21 -27.91
N ASP A 357 -41.84 -27.00 -28.35
CA ASP A 357 -43.18 -26.73 -28.93
C ASP A 357 -43.24 -26.91 -30.47
N SER A 358 -42.11 -27.11 -31.14
CA SER A 358 -42.07 -27.31 -32.60
C SER A 358 -42.04 -28.79 -33.03
N GLY A 359 -41.95 -29.72 -32.08
CA GLY A 359 -41.68 -31.15 -32.33
C GLY A 359 -42.87 -32.12 -32.23
N ILE A 360 -44.09 -31.66 -31.92
CA ILE A 360 -45.26 -32.56 -31.69
C ILE A 360 -46.31 -32.52 -32.82
N GLN A 361 -46.16 -31.69 -33.86
CA GLN A 361 -47.09 -31.68 -34.99
C GLN A 361 -46.41 -31.59 -36.36
N ALA A 362 -45.60 -32.59 -36.73
CA ALA A 362 -45.46 -33.04 -38.11
C ALA A 362 -44.50 -34.24 -38.16
N ILE A 363 -45.05 -35.43 -38.38
CA ILE A 363 -44.60 -36.44 -39.37
C ILE A 363 -45.43 -37.69 -39.08
N GLY A 364 -46.44 -37.88 -39.93
CA GLY A 364 -47.02 -39.19 -40.16
C GLY A 364 -46.05 -40.03 -40.99
N VAL A 365 -45.94 -41.30 -40.60
CA VAL A 365 -45.83 -42.49 -41.46
C VAL A 365 -45.02 -42.35 -42.76
N GLU A 366 -43.87 -43.01 -42.84
CA GLU A 366 -43.71 -44.11 -43.80
C GLU A 366 -42.57 -45.06 -43.40
N SER A 367 -42.94 -46.33 -43.28
CA SER A 367 -42.06 -47.47 -43.07
C SER A 367 -41.24 -47.73 -44.32
N ASN A 368 -39.94 -47.98 -44.19
CA ASN A 368 -39.29 -48.93 -45.10
C ASN A 368 -38.16 -49.69 -44.40
N ASN A 369 -38.29 -51.00 -44.52
CA ASN A 369 -37.36 -52.02 -44.08
C ASN A 369 -36.06 -51.97 -44.90
N SER A 370 -34.92 -52.07 -44.23
CA SER A 370 -33.77 -52.81 -44.76
C SER A 370 -32.84 -53.23 -43.63
N SER A 371 -32.43 -54.49 -43.75
CA SER A 371 -31.76 -55.39 -42.83
C SER A 371 -30.25 -55.23 -42.70
N GLU A 372 -29.74 -55.62 -41.51
CA GLU A 372 -28.40 -56.19 -41.18
C GLU A 372 -27.14 -55.28 -41.14
N PRO A 373 -26.06 -55.67 -40.41
CA PRO A 373 -25.94 -56.59 -39.25
C PRO A 373 -25.13 -55.96 -38.05
N PRO A 374 -25.00 -56.67 -36.90
CA PRO A 374 -24.48 -56.09 -35.65
C PRO A 374 -22.97 -56.30 -35.47
N LEU A 375 -22.26 -55.25 -35.02
CA LEU A 375 -20.89 -55.37 -34.51
C LEU A 375 -20.91 -55.52 -32.98
N LEU A 376 -20.72 -56.78 -32.57
CA LEU A 376 -20.21 -57.19 -31.27
C LEU A 376 -18.85 -56.53 -30.99
N LEU A 377 -18.72 -55.85 -29.86
CA LEU A 377 -17.42 -55.70 -29.22
C LEU A 377 -17.55 -55.75 -27.70
N THR A 378 -16.59 -56.48 -27.16
CA THR A 378 -16.70 -57.33 -25.98
C THR A 378 -16.26 -56.60 -24.72
N ARG A 379 -16.98 -56.90 -23.64
CA ARG A 379 -16.58 -56.80 -22.23
C ARG A 379 -15.18 -57.39 -22.00
N ASN A 380 -14.32 -56.68 -21.28
CA ASN A 380 -13.26 -57.28 -20.48
C ASN A 380 -13.12 -56.52 -19.17
N GLU A 381 -13.53 -57.21 -18.10
CA GLU A 381 -13.18 -56.93 -16.72
C GLU A 381 -11.67 -57.18 -16.54
N LEU A 382 -10.97 -56.28 -15.86
CA LEU A 382 -9.74 -56.65 -15.17
C LEU A 382 -9.74 -56.03 -13.76
N THR A 383 -10.08 -56.88 -12.81
CA THR A 383 -9.80 -56.79 -11.39
C THR A 383 -8.31 -56.60 -11.12
N GLY A 384 -7.96 -55.75 -10.16
CA GLY A 384 -6.58 -55.61 -9.70
C GLY A 384 -6.44 -54.63 -8.54
N SER A 385 -6.94 -55.01 -7.36
CA SER A 385 -6.56 -54.40 -6.09
C SER A 385 -5.20 -54.95 -5.63
N PRO A 386 -4.30 -54.10 -5.13
CA PRO A 386 -3.46 -54.54 -4.04
C PRO A 386 -3.52 -53.57 -2.87
N SER A 387 -4.03 -54.10 -1.76
CA SER A 387 -3.69 -53.72 -0.41
C SER A 387 -2.17 -53.58 -0.25
N ASN A 388 -1.71 -52.47 0.32
CA ASN A 388 -0.45 -52.43 1.04
C ASN A 388 -0.58 -51.51 2.25
N SER A 389 -0.76 -52.17 3.39
CA SER A 389 -0.47 -51.69 4.73
C SER A 389 1.03 -51.42 4.87
N VAL A 390 1.41 -50.19 5.21
CA VAL A 390 2.72 -49.91 5.80
C VAL A 390 2.52 -49.05 7.03
N SER A 391 2.78 -49.69 8.16
CA SER A 391 3.07 -49.15 9.47
C SER A 391 4.28 -48.23 9.46
N SER A 392 4.22 -47.10 10.18
CA SER A 392 5.35 -46.69 11.02
C SER A 392 4.90 -45.71 12.11
N PRO A 393 5.40 -45.85 13.35
CA PRO A 393 5.08 -44.99 14.49
C PRO A 393 6.03 -43.77 14.54
N TYR A 394 5.64 -42.71 15.25
CA TYR A 394 6.48 -42.05 16.27
C TYR A 394 5.68 -40.94 16.98
N HIS A 395 5.82 -40.94 18.31
CA HIS A 395 5.45 -39.92 19.27
C HIS A 395 5.96 -38.51 18.91
N THR A 396 5.30 -37.45 19.37
CA THR A 396 5.85 -36.53 20.40
C THR A 396 4.82 -35.47 20.84
N ILE A 397 4.33 -35.64 22.07
CA ILE A 397 4.17 -34.69 23.18
C ILE A 397 3.97 -33.20 22.82
N ALA A 398 2.75 -32.71 23.10
CA ALA A 398 2.45 -31.30 23.30
C ALA A 398 2.84 -30.87 24.73
N PRO A 399 3.31 -29.62 24.93
CA PRO A 399 3.23 -28.98 26.23
C PRO A 399 2.07 -27.99 26.26
N PHE A 400 1.18 -28.25 27.23
CA PHE A 400 0.38 -27.25 27.93
C PHE A 400 1.27 -26.11 28.43
N ILE A 401 0.90 -24.87 28.15
CA ILE A 401 1.24 -23.71 28.99
C ILE A 401 -0.07 -22.94 29.23
N THR A 402 -0.58 -23.13 30.45
CA THR A 402 -1.53 -22.25 31.11
C THR A 402 -0.74 -21.13 31.77
N ASP A 403 -1.04 -19.87 31.42
CA ASP A 403 -0.78 -18.69 32.25
C ASP A 403 -1.95 -17.73 32.03
N ALA A 404 -2.86 -17.66 33.00
CA ALA A 404 -2.80 -16.77 34.16
C ALA A 404 -3.31 -15.36 33.80
N ALA A 405 -4.57 -15.16 34.16
CA ALA A 405 -5.27 -13.89 34.19
C ALA A 405 -4.51 -12.85 35.01
N LEU A 406 -4.38 -11.64 34.47
CA LEU A 406 -4.13 -10.41 35.23
C LEU A 406 -4.73 -9.23 34.46
N SER A 407 -5.94 -8.86 34.87
CA SER A 407 -6.57 -7.57 34.57
C SER A 407 -5.78 -6.44 35.24
N PRO A 408 -5.67 -5.26 34.62
CA PRO A 408 -5.49 -4.04 35.38
C PRO A 408 -6.69 -3.08 35.21
N GLU A 409 -7.21 -2.67 36.36
CA GLU A 409 -8.14 -1.57 36.54
C GLU A 409 -7.67 -0.29 35.84
N VAL A 410 -8.56 0.30 35.04
CA VAL A 410 -8.37 1.61 34.45
C VAL A 410 -8.95 2.66 35.41
N LEU A 411 -8.08 3.33 36.15
CA LEU A 411 -8.40 4.57 36.84
C LEU A 411 -8.46 5.71 35.80
N THR A 412 -9.67 6.14 35.47
CA THR A 412 -9.93 7.36 34.71
C THR A 412 -9.72 8.58 35.61
N MET A 413 -8.65 9.35 35.38
CA MET A 413 -8.55 10.73 35.84
C MET A 413 -8.93 11.68 34.71
N SER A 414 -10.01 12.42 34.94
CA SER A 414 -10.52 13.52 34.14
C SER A 414 -9.62 14.75 34.26
N SER A 415 -9.28 15.37 33.13
CA SER A 415 -8.88 16.78 33.09
C SER A 415 -9.46 17.45 31.86
N SER A 416 -10.49 18.26 32.12
CA SER A 416 -10.96 19.37 31.31
C SER A 416 -9.85 20.43 31.18
N PHE A 417 -9.68 21.10 30.03
CA PHE A 417 -9.42 22.55 29.93
C PHE A 417 -9.29 23.04 28.46
N LEU A 418 -10.14 24.05 28.13
CA LEU A 418 -10.11 25.16 27.12
C LEU A 418 -9.73 24.88 25.64
N SER A 419 -10.57 25.11 24.63
CA SER A 419 -11.27 26.33 24.13
C SER A 419 -10.37 27.33 23.38
N HIS A 420 -10.46 27.33 22.05
CA HIS A 420 -10.42 28.48 21.10
C HIS A 420 -10.86 27.91 19.73
N GLY A 421 -12.00 28.26 19.13
CA GLY A 421 -12.28 29.50 18.38
C GLY A 421 -12.38 29.17 16.87
N PRO A 422 -13.50 29.42 16.16
CA PRO A 422 -13.74 28.84 14.84
C PRO A 422 -13.13 29.68 13.70
N VAL A 423 -12.51 29.00 12.73
CA VAL A 423 -12.07 29.58 11.45
C VAL A 423 -13.12 29.25 10.39
N THR A 424 -13.66 30.28 9.76
CA THR A 424 -14.63 30.22 8.66
C THR A 424 -14.07 29.53 7.41
N PRO A 425 -14.83 28.66 6.70
CA PRO A 425 -14.42 28.18 5.39
C PRO A 425 -14.83 29.16 4.27
N TYR A 426 -13.92 29.29 3.31
CA TYR A 426 -14.00 30.19 2.16
C TYR A 426 -14.72 29.52 0.98
N LYS A 427 -15.51 30.36 0.31
CA LYS A 427 -16.39 30.25 -0.86
C LYS A 427 -16.11 29.19 -1.94
N ASP A 428 -17.25 28.63 -2.38
CA ASP A 428 -17.55 27.99 -3.64
C ASP A 428 -17.02 28.71 -4.89
N HIS A 429 -16.51 27.92 -5.84
CA HIS A 429 -16.47 28.26 -7.24
C HIS A 429 -17.38 27.32 -8.04
N THR A 430 -18.59 27.82 -8.27
CA THR A 430 -19.48 27.41 -9.35
C THR A 430 -18.96 27.97 -10.67
N GLN A 431 -18.87 27.12 -11.71
CA GLN A 431 -18.90 27.56 -13.10
C GLN A 431 -19.57 26.50 -13.99
N PRO A 432 -20.14 26.93 -15.15
CA PRO A 432 -21.46 26.52 -15.58
C PRO A 432 -21.48 25.41 -16.65
N MET A 433 -22.59 24.66 -16.68
CA MET A 433 -22.95 23.76 -17.76
C MET A 433 -23.23 24.54 -19.04
N LEU A 434 -22.56 24.17 -20.13
CA LEU A 434 -22.98 24.45 -21.50
C LEU A 434 -23.46 23.15 -22.15
N GLN A 435 -24.76 23.10 -22.45
CA GLN A 435 -25.37 22.11 -23.34
C GLN A 435 -24.93 22.37 -24.79
N PRO A 436 -24.81 21.30 -25.59
CA PRO A 436 -25.19 21.39 -27.00
C PRO A 436 -26.31 20.42 -27.34
N THR A 437 -27.34 21.05 -27.90
CA THR A 437 -28.38 20.57 -28.82
C THR A 437 -28.11 19.28 -29.59
N SER A 438 -29.14 18.43 -29.59
CA SER A 438 -29.37 17.29 -30.48
C SER A 438 -29.54 17.70 -31.96
N PRO A 439 -29.39 16.73 -32.87
CA PRO A 439 -30.30 16.67 -34.01
C PRO A 439 -30.98 15.30 -34.16
N MET A 440 -32.18 15.42 -34.73
CA MET A 440 -33.17 14.39 -35.00
C MET A 440 -32.84 13.54 -36.25
N CYS A 441 -33.27 12.28 -36.18
CA CYS A 441 -34.00 11.51 -37.21
C CYS A 441 -33.29 11.00 -38.48
N SER A 442 -33.26 9.68 -38.63
CA SER A 442 -33.68 9.03 -39.89
C SER A 442 -34.17 7.59 -39.67
N LEU A 443 -35.42 7.35 -40.05
CA LEU A 443 -36.04 6.04 -40.27
C LEU A 443 -35.29 5.30 -41.40
N GLN A 444 -34.94 4.03 -41.20
CA GLN A 444 -34.76 3.09 -42.32
C GLN A 444 -35.45 1.75 -42.01
N THR A 445 -36.30 1.37 -42.96
CA THR A 445 -37.07 0.13 -43.04
C THR A 445 -36.27 -0.99 -43.72
N LYS A 446 -36.34 -2.19 -43.12
CA LYS A 446 -36.29 -3.56 -43.68
C LYS A 446 -35.26 -3.90 -44.79
N THR A 447 -34.51 -4.98 -44.56
CA THR A 447 -34.73 -6.26 -45.27
C THR A 447 -34.03 -7.42 -44.56
N SER A 448 -34.74 -8.54 -44.49
CA SER A 448 -34.36 -9.85 -43.97
C SER A 448 -33.58 -10.68 -44.98
N SER A 449 -32.44 -11.26 -44.59
CA SER A 449 -32.03 -12.63 -44.99
C SER A 449 -30.69 -13.05 -44.36
N SER A 450 -30.69 -14.30 -43.89
CA SER A 450 -29.57 -15.26 -43.77
C SER A 450 -28.43 -15.04 -42.74
N THR A 451 -28.50 -15.89 -41.70
CA THR A 451 -27.42 -16.75 -41.19
C THR A 451 -26.08 -16.07 -40.84
N SER A 452 -26.05 -15.30 -39.74
CA SER A 452 -24.80 -14.95 -39.06
C SER A 452 -24.61 -15.80 -37.80
N LEU A 453 -23.67 -16.75 -37.87
CA LEU A 453 -23.10 -17.39 -36.68
C LEU A 453 -22.38 -16.34 -35.83
N PHE A 454 -22.75 -16.29 -34.54
CA PHE A 454 -22.03 -15.73 -33.40
C PHE A 454 -21.32 -14.38 -33.59
N THR A 455 -22.03 -13.28 -33.31
CA THR A 455 -21.41 -12.09 -32.74
C THR A 455 -21.42 -12.19 -31.21
N PRO A 456 -20.26 -11.99 -30.52
CA PRO A 456 -20.26 -11.79 -29.08
C PRO A 456 -21.11 -10.57 -28.75
N LEU A 457 -21.75 -10.57 -27.57
CA LEU A 457 -22.60 -9.47 -27.08
C LEU A 457 -22.05 -8.10 -27.50
N ASP A 458 -22.93 -7.25 -28.04
CA ASP A 458 -22.63 -5.92 -28.56
C ASP A 458 -22.22 -4.95 -27.42
N LEU A 459 -21.09 -5.25 -26.78
CA LEU A 459 -20.36 -4.46 -25.78
C LEU A 459 -19.74 -3.20 -26.40
N GLN A 460 -19.98 -2.90 -27.68
CA GLN A 460 -19.40 -1.72 -28.36
C GLN A 460 -20.16 -0.42 -28.08
N ARG A 461 -21.33 -0.45 -27.45
CA ARG A 461 -21.97 0.73 -26.84
C ARG A 461 -21.77 0.76 -25.32
N LEU A 462 -20.55 0.43 -24.87
CA LEU A 462 -20.20 0.65 -23.48
C LEU A 462 -20.23 2.16 -23.18
N PRO A 463 -20.82 2.56 -22.05
CA PRO A 463 -20.74 3.92 -21.56
C PRO A 463 -19.30 4.44 -21.50
N SER A 464 -19.11 5.75 -21.65
CA SER A 464 -17.78 6.38 -21.72
C SER A 464 -16.97 6.30 -20.42
N THR A 465 -17.57 5.92 -19.29
CA THR A 465 -16.89 5.88 -18.00
C THR A 465 -16.99 4.52 -17.32
N SER A 466 -15.95 4.17 -16.56
CA SER A 466 -15.93 2.95 -15.74
C SER A 466 -17.06 2.88 -14.72
N ALA A 467 -17.58 4.04 -14.29
CA ALA A 467 -18.70 4.15 -13.35
C ALA A 467 -20.01 3.61 -13.92
N ASP A 468 -20.29 3.94 -15.17
CA ASP A 468 -21.50 3.50 -15.86
C ASP A 468 -21.48 1.99 -16.14
N ILE A 469 -20.30 1.43 -16.46
CA ILE A 469 -20.11 -0.03 -16.62
C ILE A 469 -20.40 -0.73 -15.28
N TRP A 470 -19.91 -0.17 -14.18
CA TRP A 470 -20.20 -0.73 -12.86
C TRP A 470 -21.69 -0.64 -12.52
N TYR A 471 -22.32 0.49 -12.83
CA TYR A 471 -23.75 0.69 -12.61
C TYR A 471 -24.59 -0.36 -13.34
N SER A 472 -24.30 -0.65 -14.61
CA SER A 472 -25.01 -1.70 -15.36
C SER A 472 -24.80 -3.08 -14.74
N LEU A 473 -23.57 -3.41 -14.34
CA LEU A 473 -23.25 -4.70 -13.72
C LEU A 473 -23.98 -4.92 -12.38
N VAL A 474 -24.07 -3.88 -11.56
CA VAL A 474 -24.78 -3.92 -10.27
C VAL A 474 -26.29 -3.98 -10.46
N GLN A 475 -26.84 -3.27 -11.45
CA GLN A 475 -28.27 -3.35 -11.77
C GLN A 475 -28.70 -4.75 -12.21
N GLU A 476 -27.86 -5.44 -12.98
CA GLU A 476 -28.16 -6.79 -13.46
C GLU A 476 -28.01 -7.86 -12.37
N CYS A 477 -27.03 -7.69 -11.47
CA CYS A 477 -26.74 -8.62 -10.39
C CYS A 477 -26.30 -7.86 -9.12
N PRO A 478 -27.21 -7.42 -8.24
CA PRO A 478 -26.84 -6.66 -7.05
C PRO A 478 -26.02 -7.51 -6.06
N TYR A 479 -25.14 -6.89 -5.27
CA TYR A 479 -24.55 -7.58 -4.12
C TYR A 479 -25.59 -7.74 -2.99
N PRO A 480 -25.57 -8.86 -2.23
CA PRO A 480 -24.54 -9.91 -2.20
C PRO A 480 -24.91 -11.18 -2.99
N THR A 481 -25.63 -11.09 -4.13
CA THR A 481 -26.02 -12.28 -4.91
C THR A 481 -24.81 -13.17 -5.18
N SER A 482 -24.88 -14.42 -4.72
CA SER A 482 -23.88 -15.46 -4.93
C SER A 482 -23.99 -16.00 -6.36
N ILE A 483 -22.91 -16.54 -6.90
CA ILE A 483 -22.98 -17.22 -8.21
C ILE A 483 -23.87 -18.46 -8.15
N GLN A 484 -24.03 -19.04 -6.96
CA GLN A 484 -24.89 -20.18 -6.69
C GLN A 484 -26.37 -19.83 -6.88
N ASP A 485 -26.76 -18.60 -6.54
CA ASP A 485 -28.14 -18.13 -6.75
C ASP A 485 -28.48 -17.96 -8.24
N LEU A 486 -27.45 -17.78 -9.08
CA LEU A 486 -27.58 -17.60 -10.52
C LEU A 486 -27.51 -18.92 -11.28
N TRP A 487 -26.91 -19.95 -10.68
CA TRP A 487 -26.70 -21.25 -11.30
C TRP A 487 -27.70 -22.27 -10.77
N PRO A 488 -28.57 -22.86 -11.63
CA PRO A 488 -29.68 -23.70 -11.16
C PRO A 488 -29.26 -25.05 -10.56
N SER A 489 -27.98 -25.42 -10.70
CA SER A 489 -27.44 -26.73 -10.32
C SER A 489 -26.40 -26.58 -9.20
N SER A 490 -25.36 -27.43 -9.15
CA SER A 490 -24.39 -27.43 -8.05
C SER A 490 -23.28 -26.39 -8.26
N PRO A 491 -22.76 -25.72 -7.20
CA PRO A 491 -21.54 -24.90 -7.30
C PRO A 491 -20.30 -25.68 -7.75
N ASP A 492 -20.30 -27.00 -7.58
CA ASP A 492 -19.22 -27.89 -7.99
C ASP A 492 -19.32 -28.32 -9.46
N ASP A 493 -20.37 -27.89 -10.18
CA ASP A 493 -20.47 -28.13 -11.61
C ASP A 493 -19.29 -27.49 -12.35
N ALA A 494 -18.79 -28.20 -13.36
CA ALA A 494 -17.76 -27.69 -14.25
C ALA A 494 -18.22 -26.39 -14.92
N ALA A 495 -17.37 -25.39 -14.94
CA ALA A 495 -17.63 -24.13 -15.62
C ALA A 495 -17.86 -24.39 -17.12
N PRO A 496 -18.94 -23.85 -17.72
CA PRO A 496 -19.19 -23.96 -19.14
C PRO A 496 -18.00 -23.52 -19.98
N ILE A 497 -17.77 -24.19 -21.11
CA ILE A 497 -16.67 -23.88 -22.05
C ILE A 497 -16.66 -22.39 -22.44
N ALA A 498 -17.85 -21.81 -22.62
CA ALA A 498 -18.02 -20.39 -22.95
C ALA A 498 -17.49 -19.42 -21.88
N LEU A 499 -17.34 -19.87 -20.63
CA LEU A 499 -16.91 -19.07 -19.49
C LEU A 499 -15.47 -19.38 -19.04
N LEU A 500 -14.85 -20.48 -19.50
CA LEU A 500 -13.53 -20.91 -19.05
C LEU A 500 -12.46 -19.81 -19.17
N ALA A 501 -12.49 -19.03 -20.26
CA ALA A 501 -11.55 -17.93 -20.46
C ALA A 501 -11.64 -16.86 -19.34
N ALA A 502 -12.85 -16.52 -18.90
CA ALA A 502 -13.07 -15.55 -17.82
C ALA A 502 -12.62 -16.11 -16.46
N TYR A 503 -12.90 -17.38 -16.18
CA TYR A 503 -12.39 -18.06 -14.98
C TYR A 503 -10.86 -18.09 -14.96
N GLN A 504 -10.23 -18.49 -16.07
CA GLN A 504 -8.76 -18.51 -16.20
C GLN A 504 -8.15 -17.12 -16.05
N GLN A 505 -8.80 -16.07 -16.57
CA GLN A 505 -8.36 -14.69 -16.39
C GLN A 505 -8.33 -14.30 -14.92
N ILE A 506 -9.39 -14.60 -14.16
CA ILE A 506 -9.44 -14.33 -12.71
C ILE A 506 -8.38 -15.15 -11.97
N VAL A 507 -8.23 -16.45 -12.26
CA VAL A 507 -7.17 -17.29 -11.64
C VAL A 507 -5.80 -16.68 -11.90
N HIS A 508 -5.48 -16.37 -13.16
CA HIS A 508 -4.18 -15.84 -13.52
C HIS A 508 -3.93 -14.47 -12.88
N LYS A 509 -4.95 -13.61 -12.85
CA LYS A 509 -4.87 -12.26 -12.31
C LYS A 509 -4.80 -12.24 -10.79
N TYR A 510 -5.58 -13.01 -10.05
CA TYR A 510 -5.69 -12.84 -8.60
C TYR A 510 -5.11 -13.98 -7.77
N PHE A 511 -4.87 -15.13 -8.40
CA PHE A 511 -4.45 -16.33 -7.70
C PHE A 511 -3.11 -16.86 -8.20
N SER A 512 -2.53 -16.38 -9.30
CA SER A 512 -1.15 -16.79 -9.64
C SER A 512 -0.17 -16.21 -8.62
N SER A 513 0.77 -17.02 -8.12
CA SER A 513 1.87 -16.55 -7.25
C SER A 513 2.78 -15.53 -7.94
N ASP A 514 2.74 -15.54 -9.27
CA ASP A 514 3.48 -14.61 -10.11
C ASP A 514 2.63 -13.40 -10.51
N SER A 515 1.40 -13.34 -10.00
CA SER A 515 0.53 -12.23 -10.31
C SER A 515 0.86 -11.01 -9.47
N LEU A 516 1.01 -9.94 -10.22
CA LEU A 516 0.91 -8.56 -9.80
C LEU A 516 -0.34 -8.26 -8.93
N PHE A 517 -1.49 -8.91 -9.17
CA PHE A 517 -2.74 -8.76 -8.38
C PHE A 517 -3.04 -9.93 -7.46
N GLU A 518 -2.05 -10.77 -7.12
CA GLU A 518 -2.27 -11.82 -6.13
C GLU A 518 -2.96 -11.22 -4.89
N MET A 519 -4.05 -11.78 -4.41
CA MET A 519 -4.75 -11.16 -3.29
C MET A 519 -4.09 -11.54 -1.97
N ASN A 520 -4.10 -10.63 -1.00
CA ASN A 520 -3.63 -10.92 0.36
C ASN A 520 -4.69 -11.68 1.17
N ILE A 521 -5.12 -12.84 0.66
CA ILE A 521 -6.06 -13.75 1.33
C ILE A 521 -5.31 -14.93 1.97
N GLU A 522 -6.01 -15.73 2.77
CA GLU A 522 -5.41 -16.89 3.43
C GLU A 522 -4.79 -17.86 2.39
N PRO A 523 -3.55 -18.35 2.60
CA PRO A 523 -2.87 -19.21 1.65
C PRO A 523 -3.63 -20.49 1.30
N CYS A 524 -4.45 -21.01 2.23
CA CYS A 524 -5.26 -22.21 2.01
C CYS A 524 -6.36 -21.98 0.97
N ILE A 525 -7.00 -20.81 0.97
CA ILE A 525 -8.04 -20.43 0.00
C ILE A 525 -7.39 -20.25 -1.37
N SER A 526 -6.27 -19.51 -1.42
CA SER A 526 -5.58 -19.31 -2.69
C SER A 526 -5.01 -20.61 -3.27
N SER A 527 -4.53 -21.55 -2.44
CA SER A 527 -3.99 -22.83 -2.92
C SER A 527 -5.08 -23.74 -3.47
N LYS A 528 -6.26 -23.81 -2.84
CA LYS A 528 -7.43 -24.54 -3.36
C LYS A 528 -7.80 -24.09 -4.77
N VAL A 529 -7.91 -22.78 -4.98
CA VAL A 529 -8.24 -22.19 -6.30
C VAL A 529 -7.15 -22.51 -7.33
N ARG A 530 -5.86 -22.43 -6.95
CA ARG A 530 -4.74 -22.78 -7.83
C ARG A 530 -4.75 -24.25 -8.23
N ILE A 531 -4.95 -25.15 -7.27
CA ILE A 531 -4.94 -26.60 -7.52
C ILE A 531 -6.09 -26.95 -8.49
N LYS A 532 -7.32 -26.49 -8.20
CA LYS A 532 -8.46 -26.66 -9.10
C LYS A 532 -8.18 -26.15 -10.51
N ALA A 533 -7.54 -24.99 -10.63
CA ALA A 533 -7.20 -24.43 -11.94
C ALA A 533 -6.03 -25.14 -12.65
N GLN A 534 -5.06 -25.69 -11.91
CA GLN A 534 -3.95 -26.46 -12.47
C GLN A 534 -4.39 -27.82 -13.00
N ASP A 535 -5.41 -28.41 -12.36
CA ASP A 535 -6.01 -29.68 -12.76
C ASP A 535 -7.10 -29.51 -13.83
N ASP A 536 -7.25 -28.29 -14.39
CA ASP A 536 -8.33 -27.89 -15.32
C ASP A 536 -9.76 -28.16 -14.76
N GLN A 537 -9.90 -28.25 -13.44
CA GLN A 537 -11.16 -28.44 -12.70
C GLN A 537 -11.76 -27.09 -12.29
N LEU A 538 -12.03 -26.22 -13.26
CA LEU A 538 -12.69 -24.94 -13.01
C LEU A 538 -14.18 -25.19 -12.73
N THR A 539 -14.64 -24.87 -11.52
CA THR A 539 -16.05 -25.05 -11.10
C THR A 539 -16.77 -23.71 -10.97
N ILE A 540 -18.10 -23.71 -11.12
CA ILE A 540 -18.92 -22.50 -11.08
C ILE A 540 -18.66 -21.67 -9.81
N GLY A 541 -18.69 -22.33 -8.64
CA GLY A 541 -18.51 -21.70 -7.33
C GLY A 541 -17.07 -21.56 -6.85
N MET A 542 -16.05 -21.75 -7.70
CA MET A 542 -14.66 -21.87 -7.21
C MET A 542 -14.08 -20.62 -6.52
N PHE A 543 -14.71 -19.45 -6.67
CA PHE A 543 -14.24 -18.19 -6.08
C PHE A 543 -15.06 -17.68 -4.88
N GLU A 544 -16.13 -18.37 -4.47
CA GLU A 544 -17.00 -17.92 -3.36
C GLU A 544 -16.22 -17.76 -2.05
N GLU A 545 -15.43 -18.75 -1.65
CA GLU A 545 -14.58 -18.69 -0.45
C GLU A 545 -13.57 -17.53 -0.51
N ALA A 546 -13.06 -17.22 -1.70
CA ALA A 546 -12.15 -16.10 -1.90
C ALA A 546 -12.88 -14.74 -1.85
N GLN A 547 -14.10 -14.65 -2.39
CA GLN A 547 -14.95 -13.48 -2.26
C GLN A 547 -15.25 -13.17 -0.80
N ASP A 548 -15.65 -14.16 -0.01
CA ASP A 548 -15.92 -13.99 1.42
C ASP A 548 -14.69 -13.50 2.17
N ALA A 549 -13.52 -14.09 1.89
CA ALA A 549 -12.26 -13.63 2.47
C ALA A 549 -11.92 -12.18 2.09
N VAL A 550 -12.10 -11.80 0.81
CA VAL A 550 -11.87 -10.43 0.34
C VAL A 550 -12.83 -9.44 1.01
N VAL A 551 -14.12 -9.80 1.11
CA VAL A 551 -15.14 -9.00 1.80
C VAL A 551 -14.78 -8.83 3.28
N GLY A 552 -14.37 -9.91 3.96
CA GLY A 552 -13.90 -9.86 5.34
C GLY A 552 -12.73 -8.89 5.54
N LEU A 553 -11.69 -8.99 4.69
CA LEU A 553 -10.54 -8.09 4.73
C LEU A 553 -10.92 -6.62 4.49
N LEU A 554 -11.82 -6.36 3.54
CA LEU A 554 -12.30 -5.01 3.26
C LEU A 554 -13.08 -4.45 4.44
N ILE A 555 -13.92 -5.25 5.11
CA ILE A 555 -14.68 -4.84 6.28
C ILE A 555 -13.76 -4.53 7.46
N GLU A 556 -12.86 -5.47 7.79
CA GLU A 556 -11.99 -5.40 8.97
C GLU A 556 -10.99 -4.23 8.87
N ASP A 557 -10.27 -4.09 7.76
CA ASP A 557 -9.16 -3.13 7.66
C ASP A 557 -9.50 -1.84 6.91
N THR A 558 -10.42 -1.87 5.94
CA THR A 558 -10.59 -0.76 4.99
C THR A 558 -11.86 0.05 5.23
N LEU A 559 -13.00 -0.62 5.38
CA LEU A 559 -14.31 0.00 5.52
C LEU A 559 -14.43 0.81 6.81
N THR A 560 -13.96 0.23 7.92
CA THR A 560 -13.90 0.93 9.22
C THR A 560 -13.16 2.26 9.08
N ARG A 561 -12.04 2.30 8.33
CA ARG A 561 -11.27 3.53 8.11
C ARG A 561 -11.97 4.51 7.18
N TYR A 562 -12.58 3.98 6.11
CA TYR A 562 -13.33 4.76 5.15
C TYR A 562 -14.48 5.51 5.81
N GLN A 563 -15.26 4.81 6.66
CA GLN A 563 -16.38 5.38 7.40
C GLN A 563 -15.93 6.47 8.39
N VAL A 564 -14.80 6.28 9.08
CA VAL A 564 -14.23 7.31 9.98
C VAL A 564 -13.83 8.57 9.21
N LEU A 565 -13.35 8.43 7.98
CA LEU A 565 -12.89 9.56 7.16
C LEU A 565 -14.05 10.32 6.49
N HIS A 566 -15.06 9.60 5.99
CA HIS A 566 -16.16 10.16 5.19
C HIS A 566 -17.44 10.41 5.98
N ARG A 567 -17.42 10.22 7.32
CA ARG A 567 -18.57 10.61 8.13
C ARG A 567 -18.77 12.13 7.98
N PRO A 568 -19.95 12.59 7.53
CA PRO A 568 -20.22 14.01 7.48
C PRO A 568 -20.03 14.58 8.89
N THR A 569 -19.33 15.71 8.99
CA THR A 569 -18.96 16.38 10.26
C THR A 569 -20.16 17.02 10.96
N GLU A 570 -21.35 16.46 10.77
CA GLU A 570 -22.64 16.94 11.27
C GLU A 570 -22.77 16.92 12.80
N CYS A 571 -21.77 16.45 13.54
CA CYS A 571 -21.73 16.50 15.01
C CYS A 571 -21.06 17.77 15.57
N THR A 572 -21.19 18.92 14.91
CA THR A 572 -20.88 20.24 15.51
C THR A 572 -22.12 21.12 15.50
N ALA A 573 -23.09 20.75 16.32
CA ALA A 573 -24.22 21.58 16.71
C ALA A 573 -24.14 21.84 18.22
#